data_AF-A0A6P0XQG8-F1
#
_entry.id   AF-A0A6P0XQG8-F1
#
_cell.length_a   1.000
_cell.length_b   1.000
_cell.length_c   1.000
_cell.angle_alpha   90.00
_cell.angle_beta   90.00
_cell.angle_gamma   90.00
#
_symmetry.space_group_name_H-M   'P 1'
#
loop_
_entity.id
_entity.type
_entity.pdbx_description
1 polymer ?
#
loop_
_entity_poly.entity_id
_entity_poly.type
_entity_poly.pdbx_seq_one_letter_code
_entity_poly.pdbx_strand_id
1 'polypeptide(L)'
;MQVVTIADREADFYDLFACSEHLGSDFLIRAVQNRRLAGCEQGLWETLKSVEPQGTMMVEVKRNPTRPARKTTLNIRYSTVTLQPPQNRAKKEQLAPKTKASNFSQRS
;
A
#
# COMPACT_ATOMS: atom_id res chain seq x y z
N MET A 1 17.17 -14.11 7.63
CA MET A 1 16.10 -13.55 8.50
C MET A 1 15.25 -12.64 7.64
N GLN A 2 13.93 -12.74 7.69
CA GLN A 2 13.05 -11.82 6.95
C GLN A 2 12.58 -10.72 7.90
N VAL A 3 12.74 -9.46 7.51
CA VAL A 3 12.33 -8.28 8.29
C VAL A 3 11.23 -7.55 7.54
N VAL A 4 10.14 -7.24 8.25
CA VAL A 4 9.04 -6.41 7.73
C VAL A 4 8.92 -5.18 8.63
N THR A 5 9.12 -4.01 8.05
CA THR A 5 8.94 -2.73 8.72
C THR A 5 7.50 -2.25 8.52
N ILE A 6 6.77 -2.06 9.62
CA ILE A 6 5.39 -1.59 9.62
C ILE A 6 5.39 -0.12 10.02
N ALA A 7 4.77 0.74 9.21
CA ALA A 7 4.70 2.16 9.48
C ALA A 7 3.34 2.77 9.10
N ASP A 8 3.04 3.90 9.71
CA ASP A 8 1.76 4.57 9.58
C ASP A 8 1.74 5.54 8.37
N ARG A 9 0.80 6.50 8.33
CA ARG A 9 0.65 7.42 7.21
C ARG A 9 1.83 8.38 7.02
N GLU A 10 2.62 8.63 8.06
CA GLU A 10 3.76 9.56 7.96
C GLU A 10 4.89 8.97 7.10
N ALA A 11 4.96 7.64 7.01
CA ALA A 11 5.92 6.93 6.17
C ALA A 11 5.48 6.83 4.70
N ASP A 12 4.33 7.39 4.31
CA ASP A 12 3.84 7.37 2.93
C ASP A 12 4.55 8.41 2.04
N PHE A 13 5.87 8.29 1.91
CA PHE A 13 6.70 9.07 0.99
C PHE A 13 7.51 8.17 0.05
N TYR A 14 7.73 8.64 -1.17
CA TYR A 14 8.28 7.81 -2.25
C TYR A 14 9.69 7.28 -1.96
N ASP A 15 10.54 8.09 -1.31
CA ASP A 15 11.95 7.74 -1.07
C ASP A 15 12.11 6.48 -0.23
N LEU A 16 11.18 6.22 0.70
CA LEU A 16 11.20 5.00 1.50
C LEU A 16 11.06 3.75 0.63
N PHE A 17 10.16 3.79 -0.36
CA PHE A 17 10.01 2.70 -1.33
C PHE A 17 11.23 2.57 -2.24
N ALA A 18 11.82 3.71 -2.65
CA ALA A 18 13.02 3.72 -3.47
C ALA A 18 14.24 3.13 -2.77
N CYS A 19 14.36 3.31 -1.45
CA CYS A 19 15.44 2.78 -0.62
C CYS A 19 15.21 1.34 -0.14
N SER A 20 14.03 0.73 -0.40
CA SER A 20 13.65 -0.56 0.17
C SER A 20 14.60 -1.72 -0.13
N GLU A 21 15.22 -1.73 -1.31
CA GLU A 21 16.21 -2.73 -1.72
C GLU A 21 17.50 -2.64 -0.90
N HIS A 22 17.92 -1.42 -0.53
CA HIS A 22 19.15 -1.17 0.20
C HIS A 22 19.00 -1.46 1.70
N LEU A 23 17.77 -1.35 2.22
CA LEU A 23 17.48 -1.53 3.64
C LEU A 23 17.30 -3.01 4.05
N GLY A 24 17.25 -3.94 3.10
CA GLY A 24 17.07 -5.37 3.39
C GLY A 24 15.76 -5.71 4.11
N SER A 25 14.74 -4.83 4.01
CA SER A 25 13.44 -4.95 4.69
C SER A 25 12.28 -4.87 3.70
N ASP A 26 11.24 -5.65 3.95
CA ASP A 26 9.91 -5.43 3.39
C ASP A 26 9.19 -4.31 4.14
N PHE A 27 8.20 -3.69 3.49
CA PHE A 27 7.44 -2.57 4.06
C PHE A 27 5.94 -2.83 4.01
N LEU A 28 5.26 -2.56 5.11
CA LEU A 28 3.80 -2.42 5.18
C LEU A 28 3.48 -1.02 5.69
N ILE A 29 3.11 -0.14 4.76
CA ILE A 29 2.87 1.28 5.04
C ILE A 29 1.41 1.60 4.78
N ARG A 30 0.77 2.35 5.69
CA ARG A 30 -0.58 2.86 5.47
C ARG A 30 -0.54 3.99 4.44
N ALA A 31 -0.94 3.69 3.21
CA ALA A 31 -1.02 4.68 2.15
C ALA A 31 -2.10 5.75 2.39
N VAL A 32 -1.78 7.00 2.01
CA VAL A 32 -2.64 8.20 2.08
C VAL A 32 -2.64 8.97 0.75
N GLN A 33 -1.55 8.93 -0.01
CA GLN A 33 -1.44 9.60 -1.30
C GLN A 33 -2.11 8.77 -2.42
N ASN A 34 -2.92 9.41 -3.27
CA ASN A 34 -3.35 8.78 -4.53
C ASN A 34 -2.19 8.81 -5.54
N ARG A 35 -1.33 7.80 -5.47
CA ARG A 35 -0.10 7.74 -6.27
C ARG A 35 -0.41 7.43 -7.72
N ARG A 36 0.39 7.98 -8.64
CA ARG A 36 0.38 7.57 -10.04
C ARG A 36 1.08 6.23 -10.21
N LEU A 37 0.56 5.43 -11.12
CA LEU A 37 1.10 4.11 -11.42
C LEU A 37 1.71 4.10 -12.83
N ALA A 38 2.76 3.32 -13.04
CA ALA A 38 3.36 3.14 -14.35
C ALA A 38 2.42 2.28 -15.22
N GLY A 39 2.16 2.73 -16.45
CA GLY A 39 1.31 2.00 -17.39
C GLY A 39 -0.18 2.03 -17.05
N CYS A 40 -0.62 2.89 -16.12
CA CYS A 40 -2.04 3.11 -15.83
C CYS A 40 -2.37 4.59 -15.92
N GLU A 41 -3.51 4.91 -16.53
CA GLU A 41 -4.06 6.28 -16.54
C GLU A 41 -4.68 6.66 -15.18
N GLN A 42 -5.14 5.65 -14.44
CA GLN A 42 -5.77 5.78 -13.14
C GLN A 42 -4.75 5.86 -12.00
N GLY A 43 -5.16 6.51 -10.90
CA GLY A 43 -4.39 6.51 -9.65
C GLY A 43 -4.56 5.21 -8.87
N LEU A 44 -3.71 5.04 -7.86
CA LEU A 44 -3.68 3.88 -6.96
C LEU A 44 -5.07 3.50 -6.43
N TRP A 45 -5.88 4.48 -6.00
CA TRP A 45 -7.18 4.18 -5.41
C TRP A 45 -8.19 3.65 -6.41
N GLU A 46 -8.26 4.25 -7.59
CA GLU A 46 -9.14 3.81 -8.67
C GLU A 46 -8.74 2.43 -9.16
N THR A 47 -7.44 2.18 -9.33
CA THR A 47 -6.89 0.87 -9.70
C THR A 47 -7.22 -0.19 -8.64
N LEU A 48 -7.10 0.11 -7.34
CA LEU A 48 -7.45 -0.86 -6.31
C LEU A 48 -8.96 -1.09 -6.18
N LYS A 49 -9.80 -0.08 -6.47
CA LYS A 49 -11.26 -0.23 -6.46
C LYS A 49 -11.76 -1.11 -7.61
N SER A 50 -11.08 -1.12 -8.75
CA SER A 50 -11.45 -1.96 -9.90
C SER A 50 -11.03 -3.42 -9.76
N VAL A 51 -10.17 -3.76 -8.80
CA VAL A 51 -9.83 -5.14 -8.46
C VAL A 51 -11.02 -5.80 -7.76
N GLU A 52 -11.44 -6.97 -8.27
CA GLU A 52 -12.46 -7.78 -7.60
C GLU A 52 -11.98 -8.24 -6.21
N PRO A 53 -12.85 -8.25 -5.18
CA PRO A 53 -12.49 -8.76 -3.86
C PRO A 53 -11.86 -10.16 -3.94
N GLN A 54 -10.65 -10.28 -3.40
CA GLN A 54 -9.89 -11.54 -3.37
C GLN A 54 -10.08 -12.30 -2.04
N GLY A 55 -10.77 -11.68 -1.08
CA GLY A 55 -11.07 -12.29 0.21
C GLY A 55 -11.93 -11.38 1.07
N THR A 56 -12.36 -11.91 2.21
CA THR A 56 -13.11 -11.13 3.20
C THR A 56 -12.58 -11.39 4.60
N MET A 57 -12.75 -10.42 5.49
CA MET A 57 -12.36 -10.54 6.90
C MET A 57 -13.43 -9.92 7.78
N MET A 58 -13.90 -10.66 8.77
CA MET A 58 -14.80 -10.12 9.79
C MET A 58 -13.98 -9.40 10.86
N VAL A 59 -14.38 -8.18 11.18
CA VAL A 59 -13.76 -7.36 12.23
C VAL A 59 -14.83 -6.93 13.21
N GLU A 60 -14.49 -7.01 14.50
CA GLU A 60 -15.29 -6.43 15.57
C GLU A 60 -14.87 -4.98 15.80
N VAL A 61 -15.81 -4.07 15.57
CA VAL A 61 -15.65 -2.65 15.87
C VAL A 61 -16.13 -2.42 17.28
N LYS A 62 -15.22 -2.02 18.17
CA LYS A 62 -15.54 -1.67 19.56
C LYS A 62 -16.47 -0.45 19.60
N ARG A 63 -17.27 -0.36 20.67
CA ARG A 63 -18.10 0.80 20.98
C ARG A 63 -17.26 2.08 21.06
N ASN A 64 -17.81 3.19 20.61
CA ASN A 64 -17.34 4.54 20.95
C ASN A 64 -18.53 5.40 21.45
N PRO A 65 -18.32 6.67 21.88
CA PRO A 65 -19.41 7.49 22.43
C PRO A 65 -20.60 7.70 21.49
N THR A 66 -20.41 7.62 20.17
CA THR A 66 -21.43 7.90 19.16
C THR A 66 -21.97 6.65 18.45
N ARG A 67 -21.36 5.47 18.64
CA ARG A 67 -21.70 4.24 17.89
C ARG A 67 -21.56 2.97 18.76
N PRO A 68 -22.53 2.04 18.70
CA PRO A 68 -22.47 0.76 19.41
C PRO A 68 -21.41 -0.16 18.81
N ALA A 69 -20.99 -1.16 19.60
CA ALA A 69 -20.15 -2.23 19.11
C ALA A 69 -20.87 -3.03 18.02
N ARG A 70 -20.16 -3.46 16.99
CA ARG A 70 -20.73 -4.21 15.87
C ARG A 70 -19.69 -5.07 15.19
N LYS A 71 -20.14 -6.17 14.58
CA LYS A 71 -19.32 -6.96 13.65
C LYS A 71 -19.51 -6.42 12.22
N THR A 72 -18.46 -6.47 11.42
CA THR A 72 -18.48 -5.98 10.04
C THR A 72 -17.57 -6.83 9.17
N THR A 73 -17.97 -7.06 7.93
CA THR A 73 -17.13 -7.75 6.94
C THR A 73 -16.39 -6.73 6.10
N LEU A 74 -15.07 -6.89 5.98
CA LEU A 74 -14.20 -6.12 5.11
C LEU A 74 -13.89 -6.94 3.86
N ASN A 75 -13.98 -6.32 2.68
CA ASN A 75 -13.50 -6.90 1.43
C ASN A 75 -12.03 -6.56 1.25
N ILE A 76 -11.20 -7.58 1.03
CA ILE A 76 -9.77 -7.45 0.81
C ILE A 76 -9.50 -7.45 -0.69
N ARG A 77 -8.80 -6.44 -1.17
CA ARG A 77 -8.34 -6.29 -2.56
C ARG A 77 -6.84 -6.05 -2.54
N TYR A 78 -6.12 -6.71 -3.42
CA TYR A 78 -4.68 -6.50 -3.59
C TYR A 78 -4.28 -6.75 -5.03
N SER A 79 -3.27 -6.02 -5.49
CA SER A 79 -2.64 -6.19 -6.78
C SER A 79 -1.20 -5.69 -6.72
N THR A 80 -0.34 -6.23 -7.58
CA THR A 80 1.02 -5.70 -7.77
C THR A 80 0.95 -4.48 -8.68
N VAL A 81 1.51 -3.36 -8.23
CA VAL A 81 1.55 -2.11 -8.98
C VAL A 81 2.96 -1.52 -9.00
N THR A 82 3.22 -0.66 -9.99
CA THR A 82 4.49 0.06 -10.14
C THR A 82 4.24 1.53 -9.83
N LEU A 83 4.80 2.04 -8.73
CA LEU A 83 4.65 3.43 -8.32
C LEU A 83 5.52 4.34 -9.18
N GLN A 84 4.96 5.45 -9.66
CA GLN A 84 5.72 6.51 -10.33
C GLN A 84 6.29 7.50 -9.31
N PRO A 85 7.52 8.02 -9.54
CA PRO A 85 8.09 9.08 -8.71
C PRO A 85 7.22 10.36 -8.78
N PRO A 86 7.24 11.21 -7.74
CA PRO A 86 6.59 12.51 -7.78
C PRO A 86 7.16 13.40 -8.90
N GLN A 87 6.28 14.07 -9.66
CA GLN A 87 6.69 14.88 -10.83
C GLN A 87 7.40 16.19 -10.48
N ASN A 88 7.22 16.68 -9.25
CA ASN A 88 7.75 17.97 -8.81
C ASN A 88 9.24 17.93 -8.43
N ARG A 89 9.95 16.84 -8.75
CA ARG A 89 11.40 16.71 -8.48
C ARG A 89 12.23 17.38 -9.56
N ALA A 90 13.35 17.97 -9.16
CA ALA A 90 14.35 18.45 -10.10
C ALA A 90 14.83 17.28 -11.00
N LYS A 91 15.13 17.55 -12.27
CA LYS A 91 15.56 16.51 -13.24
C LYS A 91 16.74 15.67 -12.74
N LYS A 92 17.61 16.24 -11.91
CA LYS A 92 18.79 15.58 -11.32
C LYS A 92 18.45 14.59 -10.18
N GLU A 93 17.21 14.58 -9.70
CA GLU A 93 16.74 13.80 -8.54
C GLU A 93 15.64 12.80 -8.94
N GLN A 94 15.49 12.54 -10.24
CA GLN A 94 14.48 11.62 -10.75
C GLN A 94 14.84 10.17 -10.39
N LEU A 95 13.99 9.58 -9.56
CA LEU A 95 14.08 8.16 -9.19
C LEU A 95 13.29 7.32 -10.21
N ALA A 96 13.77 6.12 -10.52
CA ALA A 96 13.05 5.19 -11.39
C ALA A 96 11.74 4.72 -10.73
N PRO A 97 10.69 4.41 -11.51
CA PRO A 97 9.47 3.78 -11.01
C PRO A 97 9.78 2.51 -10.20
N LYS A 98 9.02 2.26 -9.13
CA LYS A 98 9.29 1.17 -8.20
C LYS A 98 8.15 0.17 -8.10
N THR A 99 8.48 -1.10 -8.26
CA THR A 99 7.60 -2.25 -8.06
C THR A 99 8.25 -3.14 -7.02
N LYS A 100 7.53 -3.50 -5.96
CA LYS A 100 7.97 -4.55 -5.05
C LYS A 100 6.85 -5.57 -4.93
N ALA A 101 7.06 -6.76 -5.47
CA ALA A 101 6.15 -7.87 -5.24
C ALA A 101 6.46 -8.48 -3.87
N SER A 102 5.48 -8.50 -2.97
CA SER A 102 5.59 -9.22 -1.71
C SER A 102 5.14 -10.67 -1.94
N ASN A 103 6.04 -11.63 -1.72
CA ASN A 103 5.73 -13.05 -1.67
C ASN A 103 5.01 -13.37 -0.33
N PHE A 104 3.77 -12.88 -0.16
CA PHE A 104 2.91 -13.38 0.91
C PHE A 104 2.47 -14.81 0.52
N SER A 105 3.29 -15.80 0.87
CA SER A 105 2.89 -17.20 0.83
C SER A 105 1.71 -17.35 1.80
N GLN A 106 0.52 -17.59 1.26
CA GLN A 106 -0.64 -17.99 2.04
C GLN A 106 -0.31 -19.35 2.67
N ARG A 107 0.11 -19.34 3.93
CA ARG A 107 0.12 -20.56 4.75
C ARG A 107 -1.26 -20.70 5.36
N SER A 108 -1.99 -21.71 4.88
CA SER A 108 -3.22 -22.25 5.47
C SER A 108 -2.95 -22.87 6.83
#